data_AF-A0A1Z8Z1Q3-F1
#
_entry.id   AF-A0A1Z8Z1Q3-F1
#
_cell.length_a   1.000
_cell.length_b   1.000
_cell.length_c   1.000
_cell.angle_alpha   90.00
_cell.angle_beta   90.00
_cell.angle_gamma   90.00
#
_symmetry.space_group_name_H-M   'P 1'
#
loop_
_entity.id
_entity.type
_entity.pdbx_description
1 polymer ?
#
loop_
_entity_poly.entity_id
_entity_poly.type
_entity_poly.pdbx_seq_one_letter_code
_entity_poly.pdbx_strand_id
1 'polypeptide(L)'
;MGKHKNWSEKEFRAYLFLYAADSNFEYNAEEKSFIESKFDVKTLEAIKSETDNLNDFQRSKIITDYIKLKNIKQKKLDQMLDEIKEVYLADGRFDQYEQSIFKMLKKKMKAK
;
A
#
# COMPACT_ATOMS: atom_id res chain seq x y z
N MET A 1 -5.83 20.43 0.56
CA MET A 1 -4.59 19.74 0.13
C MET A 1 -4.49 18.46 0.95
N GLY A 2 -4.31 17.30 0.31
CA GLY A 2 -4.31 16.02 1.04
C GLY A 2 -3.11 15.91 1.98
N LYS A 3 -3.34 15.42 3.21
CA LYS A 3 -2.31 15.24 4.25
C LYS A 3 -1.19 14.27 3.85
N HIS A 4 -1.42 13.44 2.82
CA HIS A 4 -0.45 12.52 2.26
C HIS A 4 0.89 13.14 1.81
N LYS A 5 0.94 14.45 1.54
CA LYS A 5 2.19 15.15 1.21
C LYS A 5 3.18 15.19 2.37
N ASN A 6 2.67 15.11 3.60
CA ASN A 6 3.45 15.15 4.83
C ASN A 6 3.73 13.77 5.41
N TRP A 7 3.21 12.69 4.80
CA TRP A 7 3.45 11.34 5.28
C TRP A 7 4.94 10.99 5.26
N SER A 8 5.35 10.32 6.33
CA SER A 8 6.62 9.64 6.45
C SER A 8 6.64 8.41 5.55
N GLU A 9 7.82 7.86 5.29
CA GLU A 9 7.95 6.63 4.52
C GLU A 9 7.17 5.47 5.15
N LYS A 10 7.14 5.38 6.49
CA LYS A 10 6.37 4.38 7.25
C LYS A 10 4.86 4.51 6.97
N GLU A 11 4.33 5.73 6.99
CA GLU A 11 2.92 6.03 6.72
C GLU A 11 2.55 5.71 5.27
N PHE A 12 3.41 6.05 4.32
CA PHE A 12 3.20 5.70 2.91
C PHE A 12 3.25 4.18 2.68
N ARG A 13 4.19 3.47 3.32
CA ARG A 13 4.22 2.01 3.26
C ARG A 13 2.95 1.41 3.85
N ALA A 14 2.54 1.84 5.04
CA ALA A 14 1.28 1.42 5.66
C ALA A 14 0.09 1.63 4.72
N TYR A 15 0.04 2.78 4.03
CA TYR A 15 -0.97 3.04 3.01
C TYR A 15 -0.93 2.06 1.84
N LEU A 16 0.25 1.71 1.33
CA LEU A 16 0.38 0.72 0.26
C LEU A 16 -0.09 -0.67 0.70
N PHE A 17 0.24 -1.09 1.92
CA PHE A 17 -0.26 -2.36 2.48
C PHE A 17 -1.76 -2.33 2.64
N LEU A 18 -2.32 -1.24 3.20
CA LEU A 18 -3.76 -1.08 3.31
C LEU A 18 -4.41 -1.08 1.93
N TYR A 19 -3.87 -0.40 0.92
CA TYR A 19 -4.42 -0.38 -0.43
C TYR A 19 -4.36 -1.76 -1.11
N ALA A 20 -3.22 -2.45 -0.95
CA ALA A 20 -2.99 -3.81 -1.42
C ALA A 20 -3.97 -4.80 -0.78
N ALA A 21 -4.30 -4.56 0.49
CA ALA A 21 -5.27 -5.29 1.25
C ALA A 21 -6.70 -4.91 0.81
N ASP A 22 -7.13 -3.64 0.83
CA ASP A 22 -8.51 -3.09 0.92
C ASP A 22 -9.62 -3.63 -0.03
N SER A 23 -9.29 -4.56 -0.90
CA SER A 23 -10.07 -4.97 -2.03
C SER A 23 -11.14 -6.03 -1.71
N ASN A 24 -11.20 -6.61 -0.50
CA ASN A 24 -12.45 -7.11 0.10
C ASN A 24 -12.21 -7.33 1.59
N PHE A 25 -13.22 -7.19 2.43
CA PHE A 25 -13.15 -7.13 3.91
C PHE A 25 -12.71 -8.43 4.63
N GLU A 26 -11.94 -9.29 3.97
CA GLU A 26 -11.42 -10.58 4.45
C GLU A 26 -9.96 -10.74 4.01
N TYR A 27 -9.02 -10.09 4.69
CA TYR A 27 -7.63 -10.58 4.70
C TYR A 27 -7.59 -11.88 5.46
N ASN A 28 -6.75 -12.82 5.02
CA ASN A 28 -6.47 -13.96 5.87
C ASN A 28 -5.81 -13.46 7.17
N ALA A 29 -6.06 -14.16 8.28
CA ALA A 29 -5.52 -13.82 9.58
C ALA A 29 -3.98 -13.72 9.55
N GLU A 30 -3.33 -14.49 8.67
CA GLU A 30 -1.89 -14.48 8.45
C GLU A 30 -1.40 -13.17 7.83
N GLU A 31 -2.05 -12.69 6.75
CA GLU A 31 -1.74 -11.42 6.12
C GLU A 31 -1.96 -10.24 7.08
N LYS A 32 -3.08 -10.27 7.82
CA LYS A 32 -3.39 -9.25 8.83
C LYS A 32 -2.33 -9.22 9.92
N SER A 33 -1.97 -10.39 10.47
CA SER A 33 -0.95 -10.50 11.51
C SER A 33 0.41 -10.00 11.02
N PHE A 34 0.76 -10.29 9.76
CA PHE A 34 1.99 -9.79 9.16
C PHE A 34 2.01 -8.27 9.03
N ILE A 35 0.91 -7.66 8.58
CA ILE A 35 0.78 -6.20 8.48
C ILE A 35 0.84 -5.56 9.88
N GLU A 36 0.14 -6.11 10.87
CA GLU A 36 0.15 -5.64 12.27
C GLU A 36 1.51 -5.83 12.96
N SER A 37 2.33 -6.79 12.50
CA SER A 37 3.72 -6.96 12.95
C SER A 37 4.65 -5.89 12.36
N LYS A 38 4.37 -5.38 11.15
CA LYS A 38 5.18 -4.34 10.48
C LYS A 38 4.78 -2.91 10.87
N PHE A 39 3.52 -2.67 11.25
CA PHE A 39 2.99 -1.34 11.52
C PHE A 39 2.15 -1.31 12.77
N ASP A 40 2.28 -0.22 13.54
CA ASP A 40 1.39 0.05 14.65
C ASP A 40 -0.06 0.18 14.17
N VAL A 41 -0.98 -0.44 14.90
CA VAL A 41 -2.43 -0.35 14.67
C VAL A 41 -2.87 1.11 14.55
N LYS A 42 -2.34 2.01 15.39
CA LYS A 42 -2.62 3.45 15.32
C LYS A 42 -2.26 4.08 13.98
N THR A 43 -1.15 3.68 13.37
CA THR A 43 -0.74 4.16 12.04
C THR A 43 -1.69 3.62 10.98
N LEU A 44 -2.03 2.33 11.05
CA LEU A 44 -2.96 1.71 10.11
C LEU A 44 -4.35 2.36 10.18
N GLU A 45 -4.89 2.55 11.38
CA GLU A 45 -6.19 3.19 11.60
C GLU A 45 -6.20 4.65 11.14
N ALA A 46 -5.14 5.41 11.42
CA ALA A 46 -5.03 6.79 10.96
C ALA A 46 -5.07 6.86 9.43
N ILE A 47 -4.22 6.08 8.76
CA ILE A 47 -4.15 6.05 7.30
C ILE A 47 -5.45 5.52 6.68
N LYS A 48 -6.05 4.49 7.28
CA LYS A 48 -7.35 3.97 6.84
C LYS A 48 -8.40 5.07 6.95
N SER A 49 -8.57 5.71 8.11
CA SER A 49 -9.54 6.79 8.31
C SER A 49 -9.34 7.96 7.34
N GLU A 50 -8.08 8.30 7.01
CA GLU A 50 -7.76 9.33 6.03
C GLU A 50 -8.09 8.95 4.57
N THR A 51 -8.21 7.67 4.27
CA THR A 51 -8.34 7.17 2.89
C THR A 51 -9.60 6.37 2.59
N ASP A 52 -10.35 5.96 3.62
CA ASP A 52 -11.59 5.18 3.55
C ASP A 52 -12.70 5.93 2.79
N ASN A 53 -12.75 7.26 2.96
CA ASN A 53 -13.70 8.13 2.26
C ASN A 53 -13.28 8.49 0.82
N LEU A 54 -12.13 8.01 0.34
CA LEU A 54 -11.61 8.36 -0.97
C LEU A 54 -12.01 7.33 -2.03
N ASN A 55 -12.38 7.81 -3.22
CA ASN A 55 -12.61 6.92 -4.35
C ASN A 55 -11.29 6.36 -4.92
N ASP A 56 -11.38 5.31 -5.75
CA ASP A 56 -10.21 4.63 -6.34
C ASP A 56 -9.27 5.59 -7.07
N PHE A 57 -9.81 6.57 -7.81
CA PHE A 57 -9.01 7.57 -8.51
C PHE A 57 -8.18 8.43 -7.54
N GLN A 58 -8.80 8.91 -6.45
CA GLN A 58 -8.12 9.69 -5.42
C GLN A 58 -7.05 8.86 -4.71
N ARG A 59 -7.36 7.60 -4.37
CA ARG A 59 -6.43 6.66 -3.74
C ARG A 59 -5.22 6.40 -4.63
N SER A 60 -5.46 6.02 -5.89
CA SER A 60 -4.39 5.84 -6.86
C SER A 60 -3.56 7.11 -7.07
N LYS A 61 -4.18 8.30 -7.02
CA LYS A 61 -3.46 9.56 -7.18
C LYS A 61 -2.47 9.79 -6.05
N ILE A 62 -2.83 9.47 -4.79
CA ILE A 62 -1.95 9.58 -3.62
C ILE A 62 -0.62 8.85 -3.87
N ILE A 63 -0.67 7.62 -4.40
CA ILE A 63 0.52 6.83 -4.72
C ILE A 63 1.45 7.61 -5.65
N THR A 64 0.88 8.11 -6.75
CA THR A 64 1.68 8.82 -7.76
C THR A 64 2.16 10.20 -7.30
N ASP A 65 1.37 10.93 -6.52
CA ASP A 65 1.73 12.25 -5.97
C ASP A 65 2.87 12.10 -4.95
N TYR A 66 2.79 11.11 -4.04
CA TYR A 66 3.81 10.88 -3.03
C TYR A 66 5.18 10.54 -3.64
N ILE A 67 5.20 9.61 -4.60
CA ILE A 67 6.42 9.16 -5.29
C ILE A 67 7.10 10.33 -6.00
N LYS A 68 6.33 11.16 -6.70
CA LYS A 68 6.83 12.36 -7.38
C LYS A 68 7.35 13.40 -6.39
N LEU A 69 6.59 13.68 -5.35
CA LEU A 69 6.91 14.71 -4.36
C LEU A 69 8.18 14.38 -3.57
N LYS A 70 8.37 13.11 -3.20
CA LYS A 70 9.56 12.64 -2.46
C LYS A 70 10.71 12.21 -3.38
N ASN A 71 10.53 12.29 -4.70
CA ASN A 71 11.50 11.85 -5.71
C ASN A 71 12.08 10.45 -5.42
N ILE A 72 11.18 9.51 -5.09
CA ILE A 72 11.58 8.17 -4.64
C ILE A 72 12.24 7.43 -5.80
N LYS A 73 13.45 6.91 -5.57
CA LYS A 73 14.19 6.13 -6.56
C LYS A 73 13.46 4.83 -6.88
N GLN A 74 13.51 4.40 -8.13
CA GLN A 74 12.92 3.14 -8.62
C GLN A 74 13.31 1.94 -7.73
N LYS A 75 14.59 1.80 -7.36
CA LYS A 75 15.07 0.75 -6.44
C LYS A 75 14.26 0.65 -5.15
N LYS A 76 13.87 1.78 -4.56
CA LYS A 76 13.10 1.81 -3.31
C LYS A 76 11.63 1.45 -3.55
N LEU A 77 11.08 1.83 -4.70
CA LEU A 77 9.73 1.43 -5.13
C LEU A 77 9.67 -0.08 -5.37
N ASP A 78 10.69 -0.65 -6.02
CA ASP A 78 10.82 -2.10 -6.19
C ASP A 78 10.92 -2.84 -4.85
N GLN A 79 11.67 -2.29 -3.88
CA GLN A 79 11.71 -2.84 -2.51
C GLN A 79 10.32 -2.82 -1.86
N MET A 80 9.60 -1.70 -1.91
CA MET A 80 8.25 -1.62 -1.34
C MET A 80 7.28 -2.60 -2.01
N LEU A 81 7.38 -2.79 -3.33
CA LEU A 81 6.59 -3.78 -4.05
C LEU A 81 6.94 -5.20 -3.62
N ASP A 82 8.22 -5.52 -3.46
CA ASP A 82 8.65 -6.85 -3.01
C ASP A 82 8.06 -7.17 -1.63
N GLU A 83 8.05 -6.21 -0.71
CA GLU A 83 7.44 -6.40 0.61
C GLU A 83 5.92 -6.61 0.58
N ILE A 84 5.21 -5.96 -0.36
CA ILE A 84 3.77 -6.19 -0.56
C ILE A 84 3.55 -7.61 -1.10
N LYS A 85 4.42 -8.07 -1.98
CA LYS A 85 4.37 -9.43 -2.51
C LYS A 85 4.65 -10.47 -1.42
N GLU A 86 5.55 -10.19 -0.49
CA GLU A 86 5.78 -11.04 0.69
C GLU A 86 4.53 -11.18 1.55
N VAL A 87 3.70 -10.12 1.68
CA VAL A 87 2.43 -10.20 2.42
C VAL A 87 1.47 -11.16 1.77
N TYR A 88 1.24 -11.04 0.46
CA TYR A 88 0.36 -11.96 -0.24
C TYR A 88 0.85 -13.40 -0.09
N LEU A 89 2.16 -13.61 -0.26
CA LEU A 89 2.77 -14.94 -0.08
C LEU A 89 2.79 -15.46 1.36
N ALA A 90 2.44 -14.64 2.37
CA ALA A 90 2.44 -15.06 3.77
C ALA A 90 1.42 -16.19 4.02
N ASP A 91 0.29 -16.16 3.31
CA ASP A 91 -0.74 -17.19 3.37
C ASP A 91 -0.46 -18.39 2.44
N GLY A 92 0.69 -18.36 1.74
CA GLY A 92 1.03 -19.33 0.70
C GLY A 92 0.18 -19.22 -0.57
N ARG A 93 -0.65 -18.18 -0.69
CA ARG A 93 -1.53 -17.93 -1.84
C ARG A 93 -1.16 -16.61 -2.50
N PHE A 94 -1.31 -16.54 -3.82
CA PHE A 94 -1.18 -15.29 -4.56
C PHE A 94 -2.18 -15.33 -5.70
N ASP A 95 -3.43 -15.14 -5.32
CA ASP A 95 -4.61 -15.30 -6.16
C ASP A 95 -4.67 -14.25 -7.27
N GLN A 96 -5.51 -14.51 -8.27
CA GLN A 96 -5.63 -13.63 -9.45
C GLN A 96 -5.99 -12.18 -9.08
N TYR A 97 -6.65 -12.01 -7.94
CA TYR A 97 -7.02 -10.71 -7.42
C TYR A 97 -5.82 -9.92 -6.92
N GLU A 98 -5.05 -10.49 -5.99
CA GLU A 98 -3.81 -9.92 -5.46
C GLU A 98 -2.82 -9.65 -6.59
N GLN A 99 -2.72 -10.55 -7.56
CA GLN A 99 -1.92 -10.35 -8.77
C GLN A 99 -2.37 -9.13 -9.58
N SER A 100 -3.67 -8.87 -9.65
CA SER A 100 -4.23 -7.72 -10.37
C SER A 100 -3.91 -6.41 -9.66
N ILE A 101 -4.09 -6.36 -8.33
CA ILE A 101 -3.73 -5.20 -7.50
C ILE A 101 -2.21 -4.95 -7.57
N PHE A 102 -1.41 -6.01 -7.46
CA PHE A 102 0.05 -5.92 -7.55
C PHE A 102 0.51 -5.38 -8.92
N LYS A 103 -0.07 -5.87 -10.02
CA LYS A 103 0.22 -5.35 -11.37
C LYS A 103 -0.16 -3.87 -11.51
N MET A 104 -1.29 -3.47 -10.92
CA MET A 104 -1.73 -2.08 -10.94
C MET A 104 -0.77 -1.19 -10.14
N LEU A 105 -0.41 -1.58 -8.91
CA LEU A 105 0.58 -0.90 -8.08
C LEU A 105 1.92 -0.77 -8.81
N LYS A 106 2.44 -1.87 -9.36
CA LYS A 106 3.68 -1.86 -10.16
C LYS A 106 3.63 -0.88 -11.32
N LYS A 107 2.49 -0.71 -11.98
CA LYS A 107 2.32 0.26 -13.08
C LYS A 107 2.30 1.70 -12.57
N LYS A 108 1.68 1.96 -11.41
CA LYS A 108 1.58 3.29 -10.79
C LYS A 108 2.89 3.72 -10.12
N MET A 109 3.64 2.77 -9.58
CA MET A 109 4.92 2.96 -8.89
C MET A 109 6.13 2.92 -9.84
N LYS A 110 5.94 3.18 -11.13
CA LYS A 110 7.05 3.44 -12.05
C LYS A 110 7.47 4.90 -11.91
N ALA A 111 8.69 5.13 -11.48
CA ALA A 111 9.32 6.43 -11.59
C ALA A 111 9.33 6.84 -13.08
N LYS A 112 8.87 8.05 -13.37
CA LYS A 112 8.94 8.67 -14.70
C LYS A 112 10.05 9.70 -14.70
#